data_AF-A0A4Q7FPF4-F1
#
_entry.id   AF-A0A4Q7FPF4-F1
#
_cell.length_a   1.000
_cell.length_b   1.000
_cell.length_c   1.000
_cell.angle_alpha   90.00
_cell.angle_beta   90.00
_cell.angle_gamma   90.00
#
_symmetry.space_group_name_H-M   'P 1'
#
loop_
_entity.id
_entity.type
_entity.pdbx_description
1 polymer ?
#
loop_
_entity_poly.entity_id
_entity_poly.type
_entity_poly.pdbx_seq_one_letter_code
_entity_poly.pdbx_strand_id
1 'polypeptide(L)'
;MKIRILTFLTAAVAVCSHLEPARADAETDRLREALRSATLQTRQLEDQRTALQAKLADAERDKAAAKAQVDAAKAQVRQTEKQHREAVDEFNKRLAERDETLEKWKSAYEEAANVARDKDAARAKFEGEANAYKAATKGCVAKNDQMLKAGRELLKQYKSVTIGDTIVAHEPMLGLRRVEIQNNIQDSGDKILDQKAEP
;
A
#
# COMPACT_ATOMS: atom_id res chain seq x y z
N MET A 1 90.61 -2.20 -19.07
CA MET A 1 91.84 -2.62 -19.78
C MET A 1 92.30 -1.44 -20.63
N LYS A 2 93.42 -0.80 -20.26
CA LYS A 2 93.96 0.42 -20.91
C LYS A 2 95.02 0.00 -21.93
N ILE A 3 94.87 0.39 -23.18
CA ILE A 3 95.85 0.24 -24.29
C ILE A 3 96.20 1.68 -24.69
N ARG A 4 97.30 2.30 -24.23
CA ARG A 4 98.73 2.17 -24.58
C ARG A 4 99.06 2.49 -26.05
N ILE A 5 99.87 3.56 -26.19
CA ILE A 5 100.93 3.80 -27.18
C ILE A 5 100.47 4.43 -28.51
N LEU A 6 100.90 5.67 -28.78
CA LEU A 6 101.96 5.94 -29.78
C LEU A 6 102.37 7.44 -29.75
N THR A 7 103.59 7.69 -29.26
CA THR A 7 104.33 8.95 -29.44
C THR A 7 105.61 8.60 -30.17
N PHE A 8 105.80 9.15 -31.37
CA PHE A 8 107.03 9.28 -32.19
C PHE A 8 106.52 9.76 -33.58
N LEU A 9 107.09 10.70 -34.34
CA LEU A 9 108.40 11.34 -34.38
C LEU A 9 108.30 12.48 -35.44
N THR A 10 108.99 13.61 -35.18
CA THR A 10 109.69 14.52 -36.12
C THR A 10 109.02 15.30 -37.27
N ALA A 11 109.26 16.62 -37.19
CA ALA A 11 109.96 17.49 -38.16
C ALA A 11 109.27 17.96 -39.45
N ALA A 12 109.03 19.27 -39.50
CA ALA A 12 109.54 20.14 -40.56
C ALA A 12 109.42 21.61 -40.11
N VAL A 13 110.56 22.26 -39.89
CA VAL A 13 110.69 23.72 -39.83
C VAL A 13 111.30 24.17 -41.15
N ALA A 14 110.91 25.38 -41.58
CA ALA A 14 111.47 26.22 -42.65
C ALA A 14 110.86 25.97 -44.05
N VAL A 15 110.47 26.98 -44.84
CA VAL A 15 110.66 28.44 -44.81
C VAL A 15 109.81 29.06 -45.95
N CYS A 16 109.70 30.40 -45.96
CA CYS A 16 109.22 31.27 -47.06
C CYS A 16 107.69 31.38 -47.24
N SER A 17 107.03 32.44 -46.76
CA SER A 17 107.07 33.86 -47.19
C SER A 17 105.92 34.22 -48.14
N HIS A 18 105.04 35.09 -47.62
CA HIS A 18 104.18 36.06 -48.30
C HIS A 18 103.25 35.59 -49.44
N LEU A 19 101.97 35.37 -49.10
CA LEU A 19 100.77 36.06 -49.63
C LEU A 19 99.53 35.19 -49.31
N GLU A 20 98.67 35.63 -48.36
CA GLU A 20 97.19 35.44 -48.33
C GLU A 20 96.65 35.72 -46.91
N PRO A 21 96.52 36.99 -46.48
CA PRO A 21 95.71 37.29 -45.29
C PRO A 21 94.20 37.11 -45.56
N ALA A 22 93.75 37.11 -46.82
CA ALA A 22 92.31 37.17 -47.16
C ALA A 22 91.53 35.84 -47.04
N ARG A 23 92.18 34.67 -47.12
CA ARG A 23 91.49 33.36 -47.07
C ARG A 23 91.28 32.84 -45.65
N ALA A 24 92.23 33.07 -44.76
CA ALA A 24 92.11 32.72 -43.34
C ALA A 24 91.08 33.62 -42.61
N ASP A 25 90.99 34.89 -43.00
CA ASP A 25 89.95 35.81 -42.48
C ASP A 25 88.54 35.37 -42.92
N ALA A 26 88.36 34.91 -44.17
CA ALA A 26 87.05 34.47 -44.67
C ALA A 26 86.52 33.19 -43.98
N GLU A 27 87.37 32.22 -43.66
CA GLU A 27 86.96 31.01 -42.92
C GLU A 27 86.69 31.30 -41.43
N THR A 28 87.51 32.14 -40.80
CA THR A 28 87.27 32.55 -39.41
C THR A 28 85.99 33.37 -39.26
N ASP A 29 85.64 34.20 -40.24
CA ASP A 29 84.38 34.94 -40.24
C ASP A 29 83.16 34.03 -40.44
N ARG A 30 83.25 32.99 -41.28
CA ARG A 30 82.20 31.97 -41.39
C ARG A 30 82.00 31.19 -40.09
N LEU A 31 83.09 30.85 -39.39
CA LEU A 31 83.02 30.17 -38.09
C LEU A 31 82.43 31.07 -37.01
N ARG A 32 82.75 32.37 -37.01
CA ARG A 32 82.11 33.35 -36.11
C ARG A 32 80.62 33.48 -36.38
N GLU A 33 80.22 33.51 -37.66
CA GLU A 33 78.82 33.60 -38.03
C GLU A 33 78.04 32.33 -37.70
N ALA A 34 78.63 31.16 -37.94
CA ALA A 34 78.08 29.88 -37.51
C ALA A 34 77.93 29.80 -35.98
N LEU A 35 78.90 30.33 -35.22
CA LEU A 35 78.83 30.39 -33.76
C LEU A 35 77.73 31.36 -33.28
N ARG A 36 77.56 32.52 -33.92
CA ARG A 36 76.46 33.45 -33.62
C ARG A 36 75.10 32.82 -33.90
N SER A 37 74.95 32.18 -35.06
CA SER A 37 73.74 31.45 -35.43
C SER A 37 73.42 30.31 -34.44
N ALA A 38 74.43 29.51 -34.07
CA ALA A 38 74.26 28.45 -33.07
C ALA A 38 73.86 29.02 -31.70
N THR A 39 74.45 30.14 -31.29
CA THR A 39 74.10 30.81 -30.02
C THR A 39 72.66 31.34 -30.03
N LEU A 40 72.21 31.89 -31.16
CA LEU A 40 70.82 32.33 -31.34
C LEU A 40 69.85 31.15 -31.31
N GLN A 41 70.18 30.03 -31.96
CA GLN A 41 69.38 28.81 -31.92
C GLN A 41 69.28 28.22 -30.51
N THR A 42 70.39 28.18 -29.74
CA THR A 42 70.35 27.71 -28.35
C THR A 42 69.43 28.59 -27.50
N ARG A 43 69.49 29.91 -27.62
CA ARG A 43 68.58 30.82 -26.91
C ARG A 43 67.12 30.59 -27.29
N GLN A 44 66.83 30.46 -28.59
CA GLN A 44 65.47 30.15 -29.06
C GLN A 44 64.96 28.80 -28.53
N LEU A 45 65.80 27.77 -28.47
CA LEU A 45 65.45 26.46 -27.92
C LEU A 45 65.27 26.51 -26.40
N GLU A 46 66.05 27.31 -25.68
CA GLU A 46 65.89 27.56 -24.24
C GLU A 46 64.58 28.29 -23.93
N ASP A 47 64.21 29.30 -24.73
CA ASP A 47 62.92 30.00 -24.63
C ASP A 47 61.76 29.05 -24.92
N GLN A 48 61.86 28.24 -25.98
CA GLN A 48 60.86 27.23 -26.32
C GLN A 48 60.72 26.17 -25.23
N ARG A 49 61.83 25.68 -24.66
CA ARG A 49 61.82 24.73 -23.54
C ARG A 49 61.10 25.33 -22.33
N THR A 50 61.39 26.59 -22.00
CA THR A 50 60.76 27.28 -20.87
C THR A 50 59.26 27.46 -21.11
N ALA A 51 58.86 27.86 -22.32
CA ALA A 51 57.45 27.97 -22.71
C ALA A 51 56.72 26.61 -22.67
N LEU A 52 57.36 25.53 -23.15
CA LEU A 52 56.79 24.18 -23.10
C LEU A 52 56.70 23.65 -21.67
N GLN A 53 57.69 23.94 -20.82
CA GLN A 53 57.67 23.55 -19.41
C GLN A 53 56.55 24.27 -18.65
N ALA A 54 56.31 25.55 -18.93
CA ALA A 54 55.16 26.29 -18.41
C ALA A 54 53.83 25.66 -18.85
N LYS A 55 53.68 25.35 -20.16
CA LYS A 55 52.48 24.68 -20.70
C LYS A 55 52.25 23.30 -20.09
N LEU A 56 53.31 22.51 -19.87
CA LEU A 56 53.22 21.21 -19.20
C LEU A 56 52.77 21.35 -17.75
N ALA A 57 53.30 22.34 -17.02
CA ALA A 57 52.89 22.61 -15.65
C ALA A 57 51.41 23.01 -15.57
N ASP A 58 50.93 23.84 -16.49
CA ASP A 58 49.51 24.22 -16.55
C ASP A 58 48.62 23.04 -16.96
N ALA A 59 49.02 22.25 -17.96
CA ALA A 59 48.28 21.06 -18.36
C ALA A 59 48.18 20.00 -17.24
N GLU A 60 49.24 19.79 -16.45
CA GLU A 60 49.20 18.90 -15.29
C GLU A 60 48.32 19.45 -14.16
N ARG A 61 48.27 20.78 -13.96
CA ARG A 61 47.32 21.41 -13.02
C ARG A 61 45.88 21.21 -13.47
N ASP A 62 45.58 21.46 -14.74
CA ASP A 62 44.24 21.29 -15.31
C ASP A 62 43.78 19.84 -15.25
N LYS A 63 44.68 18.90 -15.55
CA LYS A 63 44.43 17.46 -15.44
C LYS A 63 44.16 17.04 -13.98
N ALA A 64 44.92 17.57 -13.02
CA ALA A 64 44.69 17.30 -11.61
C ALA A 64 43.34 17.86 -11.15
N ALA A 65 43.00 19.08 -11.57
CA ALA A 65 41.71 19.72 -11.27
C ALA A 65 40.54 18.94 -11.89
N ALA A 66 40.62 18.57 -13.17
CA ALA A 66 39.61 17.78 -13.86
C ALA A 66 39.43 16.40 -13.21
N LYS A 67 40.53 15.74 -12.82
CA LYS A 67 40.47 14.46 -12.11
C LYS A 67 39.76 14.60 -10.76
N ALA A 68 40.08 15.63 -9.98
CA ALA A 68 39.42 15.90 -8.72
C ALA A 68 37.90 16.16 -8.90
N GLN A 69 37.51 16.91 -9.94
CA GLN A 69 36.10 17.13 -10.27
C GLN A 69 35.38 15.84 -10.67
N VAL A 70 36.02 14.99 -11.48
CA VAL A 70 35.44 13.69 -11.88
C VAL A 70 35.28 12.78 -10.67
N ASP A 71 36.26 12.73 -9.77
CA ASP A 71 36.18 11.89 -8.57
C ASP A 71 35.10 12.40 -7.61
N ALA A 72 34.98 13.73 -7.44
CA ALA A 72 33.90 14.35 -6.67
C ALA A 72 32.52 14.08 -7.29
N ALA A 73 32.37 14.24 -8.60
CA ALA A 73 31.12 13.95 -9.31
C ALA A 73 30.73 12.47 -9.20
N LYS A 74 31.70 11.54 -9.33
CA LYS A 74 31.45 10.10 -9.12
C LYS A 74 31.02 9.80 -7.69
N ALA A 75 31.63 10.43 -6.70
CA ALA A 75 31.22 10.28 -5.30
C ALA A 75 29.79 10.78 -5.08
N GLN A 76 29.43 11.93 -5.66
CA GLN A 76 28.09 12.50 -5.58
C GLN A 76 27.05 11.59 -6.26
N VAL A 77 27.32 11.10 -7.47
CA VAL A 77 26.43 10.17 -8.18
C VAL A 77 26.19 8.91 -7.35
N ARG A 78 27.25 8.29 -6.79
CA ARG A 78 27.10 7.11 -5.94
C ARG A 78 26.24 7.39 -4.70
N GLN A 79 26.43 8.54 -4.08
CA GLN A 79 25.65 8.94 -2.91
C GLN A 79 24.18 9.17 -3.27
N THR A 80 23.91 9.88 -4.37
CA THR A 80 22.55 10.12 -4.85
C THR A 80 21.86 8.84 -5.27
N GLU A 81 22.53 7.93 -5.97
CA GLU A 81 21.99 6.61 -6.32
C GLU A 81 21.63 5.79 -5.09
N LYS A 82 22.48 5.82 -4.05
CA LYS A 82 22.21 5.14 -2.78
C LYS A 82 20.99 5.73 -2.09
N GLN A 83 20.93 7.06 -1.93
CA GLN A 83 19.79 7.75 -1.33
C GLN A 83 18.50 7.50 -2.11
N HIS A 84 18.59 7.48 -3.44
CA HIS A 84 17.43 7.21 -4.29
C HIS A 84 16.93 5.77 -4.13
N ARG A 85 17.82 4.77 -4.07
CA ARG A 85 17.44 3.39 -3.79
C ARG A 85 16.78 3.25 -2.42
N GLU A 86 17.40 3.83 -1.39
CA GLU A 86 16.83 3.82 -0.02
C GLU A 86 15.45 4.48 0.03
N ALA A 87 15.27 5.62 -0.65
CA ALA A 87 13.98 6.30 -0.74
C ALA A 87 12.92 5.48 -1.49
N VAL A 88 13.30 4.81 -2.58
CA VAL A 88 12.40 3.92 -3.33
C VAL A 88 12.01 2.70 -2.50
N ASP A 89 12.95 2.09 -1.79
CA ASP A 89 12.69 0.94 -0.92
C ASP A 89 11.77 1.32 0.25
N GLU A 90 12.01 2.47 0.89
CA GLU A 90 11.15 3.01 1.94
C GLU A 90 9.74 3.32 1.40
N PHE A 91 9.66 3.94 0.22
CA PHE A 91 8.38 4.24 -0.43
C PHE A 91 7.59 2.96 -0.73
N ASN A 92 8.24 1.94 -1.30
CA ASN A 92 7.62 0.65 -1.60
C ASN A 92 7.15 -0.06 -0.33
N LYS A 93 7.95 -0.02 0.75
CA LYS A 93 7.54 -0.58 2.04
C LYS A 93 6.31 0.14 2.60
N ARG A 94 6.30 1.48 2.57
CA ARG A 94 5.14 2.27 3.02
C ARG A 94 3.90 2.00 2.18
N LEU A 95 4.07 1.79 0.87
CA LEU A 95 2.97 1.45 -0.02
C LEU A 95 2.36 0.08 0.36
N ALA A 96 3.20 -0.94 0.56
CA ALA A 96 2.75 -2.26 0.99
C ALA A 96 2.04 -2.21 2.37
N GLU A 97 2.57 -1.46 3.33
CA GLU A 97 1.92 -1.26 4.64
C GLU A 97 0.57 -0.54 4.52
N ARG A 98 0.45 0.43 3.60
CA ARG A 98 -0.81 1.12 3.31
C ARG A 98 -1.82 0.18 2.67
N ASP A 99 -1.41 -0.63 1.70
CA ASP A 99 -2.29 -1.59 1.03
C ASP A 99 -2.80 -2.65 2.02
N GLU A 100 -1.93 -3.19 2.87
CA GLU A 100 -2.34 -4.13 3.93
C GLU A 100 -3.34 -3.47 4.90
N THR A 101 -3.09 -2.22 5.27
CA THR A 101 -4.00 -1.46 6.14
C THR A 101 -5.35 -1.26 5.46
N LEU A 102 -5.37 -0.86 4.19
CA LEU A 102 -6.61 -0.67 3.43
C LEU A 102 -7.42 -1.95 3.31
N GLU A 103 -6.77 -3.09 3.05
CA GLU A 103 -7.45 -4.39 3.00
C GLU A 103 -8.04 -4.79 4.36
N LYS A 104 -7.32 -4.54 5.46
CA LYS A 104 -7.87 -4.73 6.82
C LYS A 104 -9.09 -3.85 7.07
N TRP A 105 -9.04 -2.57 6.68
CA TRP A 105 -10.20 -1.68 6.81
C TRP A 105 -11.39 -2.16 5.98
N LYS A 106 -11.17 -2.54 4.72
CA LYS A 106 -12.24 -3.09 3.86
C LYS A 106 -12.88 -4.32 4.49
N SER A 107 -12.07 -5.28 4.92
CA SER A 107 -12.57 -6.51 5.56
C SER A 107 -13.36 -6.20 6.83
N ALA A 108 -12.86 -5.29 7.69
CA ALA A 108 -13.58 -4.87 8.89
C ALA A 108 -14.91 -4.16 8.57
N TYR A 109 -14.95 -3.33 7.52
CA TYR A 109 -16.18 -2.68 7.06
C TYR A 109 -17.18 -3.68 6.48
N GLU A 110 -16.73 -4.67 5.70
CA GLU A 110 -17.58 -5.74 5.18
C GLU A 110 -18.15 -6.60 6.31
N GLU A 111 -17.34 -6.96 7.31
CA GLU A 111 -17.79 -7.69 8.48
C GLU A 111 -18.83 -6.88 9.27
N ALA A 112 -18.57 -5.60 9.53
CA ALA A 112 -19.53 -4.71 10.19
C ALA A 112 -20.85 -4.58 9.42
N ALA A 113 -20.78 -4.48 8.09
CA ALA A 113 -21.97 -4.42 7.24
C ALA A 113 -22.77 -5.74 7.27
N ASN A 114 -22.09 -6.88 7.30
CA ASN A 114 -22.75 -8.19 7.42
C ASN A 114 -23.40 -8.36 8.80
N VAL A 115 -22.71 -7.99 9.88
CA VAL A 115 -23.28 -8.00 11.24
C VAL A 115 -24.52 -7.10 11.32
N ALA A 116 -24.48 -5.92 10.71
CA ALA A 116 -25.65 -5.03 10.66
C ALA A 116 -26.84 -5.67 9.94
N ARG A 117 -26.62 -6.28 8.76
CA ARG A 117 -27.65 -7.00 8.00
C ARG A 117 -28.23 -8.18 8.80
N ASP A 118 -27.39 -8.95 9.46
CA ASP A 118 -27.81 -10.09 10.28
C ASP A 118 -28.65 -9.64 11.48
N LYS A 119 -28.27 -8.52 12.12
CA LYS A 119 -29.04 -7.93 13.21
C LYS A 119 -30.39 -7.40 12.74
N ASP A 120 -30.44 -6.74 11.59
CA ASP A 120 -31.70 -6.26 11.01
C ASP A 120 -32.63 -7.42 10.62
N ALA A 121 -32.08 -8.49 10.02
CA ALA A 121 -32.83 -9.70 9.70
C ALA A 121 -33.36 -10.40 10.96
N ALA A 122 -32.53 -10.54 12.01
CA ALA A 122 -32.94 -11.10 13.29
C ALA A 122 -34.02 -10.25 13.95
N ARG A 123 -33.89 -8.92 13.91
CA ARG A 123 -34.88 -7.99 14.43
C ARG A 123 -36.21 -8.12 13.71
N ALA A 124 -36.21 -8.15 12.38
CA ALA A 124 -37.43 -8.33 11.59
C ALA A 124 -38.12 -9.67 11.90
N LYS A 125 -37.34 -10.74 12.09
CA LYS A 125 -37.86 -12.05 12.51
C LYS A 125 -38.51 -11.98 13.89
N PHE A 126 -37.83 -11.42 14.88
CA PHE A 126 -38.38 -11.30 16.24
C PHE A 126 -39.60 -10.38 16.32
N GLU A 127 -39.63 -9.29 15.55
CA GLU A 127 -40.81 -8.43 15.44
C GLU A 127 -41.99 -9.19 14.81
N GLY A 128 -41.74 -10.02 13.79
CA GLY A 128 -42.74 -10.90 13.18
C GLY A 128 -43.30 -11.92 14.17
N GLU A 129 -42.43 -12.65 14.88
CA GLU A 129 -42.81 -13.62 15.91
C GLU A 129 -43.60 -12.95 17.06
N ALA A 130 -43.14 -11.81 17.55
CA ALA A 130 -43.82 -11.06 18.60
C ALA A 130 -45.22 -10.62 18.17
N ASN A 131 -45.39 -10.19 16.92
CA ASN A 131 -46.70 -9.85 16.36
C ASN A 131 -47.61 -11.07 16.24
N ALA A 132 -47.09 -12.21 15.78
CA ALA A 132 -47.83 -13.46 15.70
C ALA A 132 -48.29 -13.94 17.08
N TYR A 133 -47.40 -13.95 18.08
CA TYR A 133 -47.74 -14.29 19.46
C TYR A 133 -48.78 -13.35 20.04
N LYS A 134 -48.62 -12.03 19.84
CA LYS A 134 -49.60 -11.04 20.30
C LYS A 134 -50.98 -11.25 19.68
N ALA A 135 -51.05 -11.61 18.39
CA ALA A 135 -52.30 -11.94 17.71
C ALA A 135 -52.92 -13.22 18.27
N ALA A 136 -52.12 -14.29 18.44
CA ALA A 136 -52.56 -15.55 19.01
C ALA A 136 -53.10 -15.38 20.45
N THR A 137 -52.39 -14.65 21.31
CA THR A 137 -52.84 -14.38 22.68
C THR A 137 -54.17 -13.61 22.69
N LYS A 138 -54.32 -12.59 21.84
CA LYS A 138 -55.60 -11.87 21.71
C LYS A 138 -56.74 -12.80 21.27
N GLY A 139 -56.47 -13.69 20.32
CA GLY A 139 -57.42 -14.72 19.88
C GLY A 139 -57.82 -15.66 21.02
N CYS A 140 -56.85 -16.17 21.79
CA CYS A 140 -57.11 -17.04 22.95
C CYS A 140 -57.93 -16.33 24.03
N VAL A 141 -57.64 -15.06 24.32
CA VAL A 141 -58.42 -14.27 25.29
C VAL A 141 -59.86 -14.11 24.82
N ALA A 142 -60.08 -13.77 23.54
CA ALA A 142 -61.41 -13.62 22.98
C ALA A 142 -62.21 -14.94 23.01
N LYS A 143 -61.56 -16.07 22.65
CA LYS A 143 -62.15 -17.41 22.73
C LYS A 143 -62.51 -17.78 24.17
N ASN A 144 -61.62 -17.53 25.14
CA ASN A 144 -61.89 -17.76 26.56
C ASN A 144 -63.10 -16.93 27.05
N ASP A 145 -63.19 -15.66 26.66
CA ASP A 145 -64.34 -14.82 27.02
C ASP A 145 -65.66 -15.37 26.45
N GLN A 146 -65.63 -15.89 25.22
CA GLN A 146 -66.79 -16.53 24.59
C GLN A 146 -67.16 -17.84 25.29
N MET A 147 -66.18 -18.67 25.64
CA MET A 147 -66.39 -19.91 26.39
C MET A 147 -67.00 -19.64 27.77
N LEU A 148 -66.52 -18.62 28.49
CA LEU A 148 -67.09 -18.20 29.78
C LEU A 148 -68.50 -17.64 29.65
N LYS A 149 -68.83 -16.98 28.54
CA LYS A 149 -70.21 -16.52 28.25
C LYS A 149 -71.12 -17.72 27.99
N ALA A 150 -70.73 -18.66 27.12
CA ALA A 150 -71.49 -19.87 26.83
C ALA A 150 -71.71 -20.72 28.09
N GLY A 151 -70.67 -20.90 28.91
CA GLY A 151 -70.79 -21.62 30.19
C GLY A 151 -71.76 -20.95 31.19
N ARG A 152 -71.75 -19.61 31.27
CA ARG A 152 -72.73 -18.87 32.09
C ARG A 152 -74.16 -18.99 31.57
N GLU A 153 -74.34 -18.99 30.26
CA GLU A 153 -75.64 -19.17 29.62
C GLU A 153 -76.20 -20.58 29.90
N LEU A 154 -75.38 -21.62 29.76
CA LEU A 154 -75.73 -22.99 30.11
C LEU A 154 -76.15 -23.12 31.59
N LEU A 155 -75.38 -22.54 32.52
CA LEU A 155 -75.73 -22.53 33.95
C LEU A 155 -77.05 -21.80 34.23
N LYS A 156 -77.33 -20.70 33.51
CA LYS A 156 -78.59 -19.96 33.63
C LYS A 156 -79.78 -20.79 33.14
N GLN A 157 -79.64 -21.45 31.99
CA GLN A 157 -80.65 -22.34 31.44
C GLN A 157 -80.93 -23.51 32.40
N TYR A 158 -79.88 -24.16 32.92
CA TYR A 158 -80.02 -25.25 33.90
C TYR A 158 -80.78 -24.80 35.16
N LYS A 159 -80.42 -23.64 35.75
CA LYS A 159 -81.15 -23.07 36.90
C LYS A 159 -82.61 -22.76 36.57
N SER A 160 -82.90 -22.23 35.38
CA SER A 160 -84.28 -21.91 34.97
C SER A 160 -85.14 -23.17 34.79
N VAL A 161 -84.55 -24.27 34.33
CA VAL A 161 -85.22 -25.59 34.29
C VAL A 161 -85.51 -26.07 35.71
N THR A 162 -84.57 -25.99 36.65
CA THR A 162 -84.82 -26.40 38.05
C THR A 162 -85.95 -25.58 38.72
N ILE A 163 -86.02 -24.26 38.44
CA ILE A 163 -87.04 -23.38 39.01
C ILE A 163 -88.41 -23.55 38.30
N GLY A 164 -88.42 -23.86 36.99
CA GLY A 164 -89.64 -24.11 36.22
C GLY A 164 -90.20 -25.52 36.41
N ASP A 165 -89.35 -26.54 36.52
CA ASP A 165 -89.75 -27.94 36.68
C ASP A 165 -90.20 -28.27 38.11
N THR A 166 -89.79 -27.48 39.11
CA THR A 166 -90.37 -27.59 40.47
C THR A 166 -91.85 -27.20 40.49
N ILE A 167 -92.36 -26.48 39.48
CA ILE A 167 -93.79 -26.17 39.30
C ILE A 167 -94.49 -27.23 38.40
N VAL A 168 -93.74 -27.99 37.58
CA VAL A 168 -94.25 -28.92 36.54
C VAL A 168 -93.90 -30.40 36.82
N ALA A 169 -93.57 -30.75 38.06
CA ALA A 169 -93.16 -32.10 38.48
C ALA A 169 -94.25 -33.21 38.32
N HIS A 170 -95.31 -32.97 37.56
CA HIS A 170 -96.48 -33.86 37.47
C HIS A 170 -97.06 -34.08 36.06
N GLU A 171 -96.31 -33.89 34.96
CA GLU A 171 -96.80 -34.31 33.63
C GLU A 171 -96.00 -35.48 33.01
N PRO A 172 -96.63 -36.67 32.84
CA PRO A 172 -95.96 -37.87 32.33
C PRO A 172 -95.90 -37.99 30.79
N MET A 173 -96.15 -36.93 29.99
CA MET A 173 -96.35 -37.07 28.52
C MET A 173 -95.48 -36.20 27.60
N LEU A 174 -94.63 -35.29 28.08
CA LEU A 174 -93.92 -34.35 27.19
C LEU A 174 -92.43 -34.68 27.04
N GLY A 175 -92.13 -35.70 26.22
CA GLY A 175 -90.78 -35.98 25.72
C GLY A 175 -90.16 -34.79 24.95
N LEU A 176 -90.97 -33.84 24.47
CA LEU A 176 -90.52 -32.60 23.83
C LEU A 176 -89.61 -31.76 24.72
N ARG A 177 -89.95 -31.57 26.00
CA ARG A 177 -89.15 -30.70 26.89
C ARG A 177 -87.79 -31.33 27.23
N ARG A 178 -87.74 -32.67 27.30
CA ARG A 178 -86.47 -33.41 27.41
C ARG A 178 -85.59 -33.21 26.19
N VAL A 179 -86.17 -33.26 24.99
CA VAL A 179 -85.45 -33.02 23.72
C VAL A 179 -84.98 -31.57 23.63
N GLU A 180 -85.80 -30.58 24.04
CA GLU A 180 -85.37 -29.18 24.11
C GLU A 180 -84.19 -28.98 25.06
N ILE A 181 -84.21 -29.60 26.24
CA ILE A 181 -83.07 -29.54 27.18
C ILE A 181 -81.83 -30.19 26.58
N GLN A 182 -81.97 -31.36 25.94
CA GLN A 182 -80.86 -32.05 25.28
C GLN A 182 -80.26 -31.21 24.14
N ASN A 183 -81.10 -30.61 23.29
CA ASN A 183 -80.67 -29.73 22.21
C ASN A 183 -79.95 -28.50 22.77
N ASN A 184 -80.45 -27.87 23.83
CA ASN A 184 -79.80 -26.72 24.46
C ASN A 184 -78.43 -27.05 25.08
N ILE A 185 -78.31 -28.24 25.70
CA ILE A 185 -77.04 -28.73 26.23
C ILE A 185 -76.06 -29.01 25.08
N GLN A 186 -76.54 -29.64 24.00
CA GLN A 186 -75.74 -29.93 22.82
C GLN A 186 -75.25 -28.64 22.14
N ASP A 187 -76.15 -27.69 21.87
CA ASP A 187 -75.82 -26.37 21.32
C ASP A 187 -74.80 -25.61 22.18
N SER A 188 -74.91 -25.72 23.51
CA SER A 188 -73.95 -25.10 24.43
C SER A 188 -72.60 -25.82 24.42
N GLY A 189 -72.61 -27.14 24.29
CA GLY A 189 -71.41 -27.96 24.12
C GLY A 189 -70.68 -27.64 22.83
N ASP A 190 -71.40 -27.52 21.72
CA ASP A 190 -70.88 -27.16 20.41
C ASP A 190 -70.27 -25.74 20.45
N LYS A 191 -70.95 -24.76 21.04
CA LYS A 191 -70.39 -23.41 21.27
C LYS A 191 -69.10 -23.43 22.08
N ILE A 192 -68.96 -24.32 23.08
CA ILE A 192 -67.72 -24.43 23.87
C ILE A 192 -66.60 -25.07 23.05
N LEU A 193 -66.92 -26.12 22.28
CA LEU A 193 -65.98 -26.82 21.41
C LEU A 193 -65.44 -25.91 20.30
N ASP A 194 -66.30 -25.09 19.69
CA ASP A 194 -65.92 -24.09 18.67
C ASP A 194 -64.93 -23.04 19.19
N GLN A 195 -64.97 -22.75 20.50
CA GLN A 195 -64.06 -21.80 21.15
C GLN A 195 -62.79 -22.45 21.69
N LYS A 196 -62.60 -23.76 21.50
CA LYS A 196 -61.35 -24.40 21.89
C LYS A 196 -60.18 -23.76 21.12
N ALA A 197 -59.11 -23.44 21.82
CA ALA A 197 -57.87 -23.01 21.19
C ALA A 197 -57.21 -24.24 20.54
N GLU A 198 -56.84 -24.11 19.27
CA GLU A 198 -56.01 -25.08 18.57
C GLU A 198 -54.53 -24.75 18.83
N PRO A 199 -53.65 -25.76 18.88
CA PRO A 199 -52.22 -25.58 19.16
C PRO A 199 -51.47 -24.79 18.09
#